data_AF-X7E9H8-F1
#
_entry.id   AF-X7E9H8-F1
#
_cell.length_a   1.000
_cell.length_b   1.000
_cell.length_c   1.000
_cell.angle_alpha   90.00
_cell.angle_beta   90.00
_cell.angle_gamma   90.00
#
_symmetry.space_group_name_H-M   'P 1'
#
loop_
_entity.id
_entity.type
_entity.pdbx_description
1 polymer ?
#
loop_
_entity_poly.entity_id
_entity_poly.type
_entity_poly.pdbx_seq_one_letter_code
_entity_poly.pdbx_strand_id
1 'polypeptide(L)'
;MKVVIRTDASLHIGSGHVMRCLVLADAFKRAGHTVTFATRPQKGDLIGLIKQRGFSVCELNLPSHWLEPTTAADYAAWLQVDERQDAQDCMSQLNNVDLVVVDHYGIGIKWHQSVKSQHRCKIMVIDDLVREHAADLIVDQTLLRTPNEYQLLNPTAHILSGTDYAIIHPDFAELHTDSLVGKELKNKPRVLVSMGGVDAPNATLQVLKALKCDFSEPPLVTVLLSARAPHYQQVKRFSEQEKDWVTHIDFVENMAGFMAQYDMAIGAPGSTSWERACLGIPSIIIALADNQLTICKKLSDVGAAISVDLGSIDNDLKKAYQQLLADYAQMRKTNLELCDGLGVDRIIKNIPLLFDDVLRLRCAELKDTQQVFEWQCAPETRQYALNKSVPSLVEHQAWMERKVSNSKDYFYIIERVNLAEVHPESVGVVRLDMTSDNSYILSIFIAPTHFGKGIAKQTLSMLDKQHPSIIINAVVLKENTASHALFHRAGYIKIDEENYIRPPIE
;
A
#
# COMPACT_ATOMS: atom_id res chain seq x y z
N MET A 1 9.72 8.76 -12.21
CA MET A 1 10.83 8.07 -11.53
C MET A 1 11.16 6.78 -12.25
N LYS A 2 12.42 6.35 -12.16
CA LYS A 2 12.93 5.03 -12.51
C LYS A 2 12.94 4.15 -11.27
N VAL A 3 12.03 3.18 -11.24
CA VAL A 3 11.84 2.23 -10.14
C VAL A 3 12.46 0.90 -10.53
N VAL A 4 13.25 0.34 -9.63
CA VAL A 4 13.82 -1.00 -9.74
C VAL A 4 13.19 -1.87 -8.69
N ILE A 5 12.70 -3.05 -9.07
CA ILE A 5 12.17 -4.03 -8.12
C ILE A 5 13.13 -5.22 -8.06
N ARG A 6 13.86 -5.36 -6.96
CA ARG A 6 14.73 -6.51 -6.66
C ARG A 6 13.91 -7.58 -5.95
N THR A 7 13.56 -8.62 -6.69
CA THR A 7 12.80 -9.77 -6.18
C THR A 7 13.10 -11.02 -7.02
N ASP A 8 12.99 -12.18 -6.39
CA ASP A 8 13.18 -13.48 -7.05
C ASP A 8 11.97 -14.40 -6.84
N ALA A 9 11.85 -15.38 -7.74
CA ALA A 9 11.00 -16.55 -7.56
C ALA A 9 11.81 -17.79 -7.95
N SER A 10 11.51 -18.90 -7.31
CA SER A 10 12.09 -20.21 -7.62
C SER A 10 11.21 -21.31 -7.05
N LEU A 11 11.59 -22.58 -7.24
CA LEU A 11 10.92 -23.70 -6.57
C LEU A 11 10.95 -23.60 -5.04
N HIS A 12 12.00 -22.99 -4.47
CA HIS A 12 12.16 -22.85 -3.01
C HIS A 12 11.56 -21.55 -2.47
N ILE A 13 11.71 -20.45 -3.22
CA ILE A 13 11.17 -19.12 -2.83
C ILE A 13 9.64 -19.09 -3.02
N GLY A 14 9.13 -19.85 -3.99
CA GLY A 14 7.75 -19.76 -4.45
C GLY A 14 7.49 -18.52 -5.30
N SER A 15 6.21 -18.25 -5.58
CA SER A 15 5.78 -17.16 -6.47
C SER A 15 5.37 -15.88 -5.75
N GLY A 16 5.19 -15.92 -4.42
CA GLY A 16 4.51 -14.87 -3.66
C GLY A 16 5.14 -13.48 -3.82
N HIS A 17 6.46 -13.40 -3.71
CA HIS A 17 7.23 -12.15 -3.83
C HIS A 17 7.02 -11.49 -5.20
N VAL A 18 7.29 -12.22 -6.29
CA VAL A 18 7.08 -11.69 -7.66
C VAL A 18 5.62 -11.30 -7.90
N MET A 19 4.64 -12.09 -7.44
CA MET A 19 3.23 -11.79 -7.68
C MET A 19 2.80 -10.48 -7.01
N ARG A 20 3.15 -10.23 -5.75
CA ARG A 20 2.84 -8.94 -5.09
C ARG A 20 3.67 -7.79 -5.65
N CYS A 21 4.91 -8.04 -6.05
CA CYS A 21 5.73 -7.05 -6.73
C CYS A 21 5.16 -6.66 -8.11
N LEU A 22 4.52 -7.57 -8.84
CA LEU A 22 3.82 -7.24 -10.09
C LEU A 22 2.64 -6.29 -9.83
N VAL A 23 1.89 -6.48 -8.74
CA VAL A 23 0.82 -5.55 -8.34
C VAL A 23 1.39 -4.14 -8.08
N LEU A 24 2.49 -4.04 -7.33
CA LEU A 24 3.17 -2.76 -7.12
C LEU A 24 3.70 -2.17 -8.43
N ALA A 25 4.29 -2.99 -9.30
CA ALA A 25 4.82 -2.55 -10.59
C ALA A 25 3.73 -1.94 -11.47
N ASP A 26 2.55 -2.57 -11.52
CA ASP A 26 1.38 -2.04 -12.23
C ASP A 26 0.94 -0.69 -11.63
N ALA A 27 0.96 -0.55 -10.30
CA ALA A 27 0.62 0.71 -9.64
C ALA A 27 1.64 1.82 -9.90
N PHE A 28 2.95 1.53 -9.85
CA PHE A 28 4.00 2.47 -10.24
C PHE A 28 3.85 2.90 -11.71
N LYS A 29 3.53 1.96 -12.60
CA LYS A 29 3.29 2.25 -14.02
C LYS A 29 2.07 3.16 -14.22
N ARG A 30 0.96 2.90 -13.52
CA ARG A 30 -0.23 3.79 -13.52
C ARG A 30 0.08 5.19 -12.99
N ALA A 31 0.99 5.30 -12.02
CA ALA A 31 1.48 6.58 -11.51
C ALA A 31 2.51 7.28 -12.44
N GLY A 32 2.73 6.76 -13.67
CA GLY A 32 3.62 7.37 -14.66
C GLY A 32 5.10 7.11 -14.41
N HIS A 33 5.45 6.04 -13.69
CA HIS A 33 6.84 5.65 -13.44
C HIS A 33 7.27 4.50 -14.35
N THR A 34 8.57 4.43 -14.64
CA THR A 34 9.16 3.32 -15.40
C THR A 34 9.68 2.28 -14.44
N VAL A 35 9.28 1.02 -14.62
CA VAL A 35 9.63 -0.09 -13.71
C VAL A 35 10.51 -1.11 -14.43
N THR A 36 11.61 -1.50 -13.80
CA THR A 36 12.47 -2.63 -14.21
C THR A 36 12.61 -3.62 -13.06
N PHE A 37 12.43 -4.91 -13.34
CA PHE A 37 12.71 -5.96 -12.37
C PHE A 37 14.19 -6.35 -12.42
N ALA A 38 14.80 -6.55 -11.26
CA ALA A 38 16.12 -7.15 -11.10
C ALA A 38 15.94 -8.54 -10.46
N THR A 39 16.11 -9.58 -11.26
CA THR A 39 15.80 -10.97 -10.87
C THR A 39 16.93 -11.89 -11.27
N ARG A 40 17.34 -12.77 -10.36
CA ARG A 40 18.32 -13.82 -10.65
C ARG A 40 17.59 -15.00 -11.31
N PRO A 41 17.99 -15.44 -12.51
CA PRO A 41 17.42 -16.65 -13.11
C PRO A 41 17.66 -17.86 -12.21
N GLN A 42 16.61 -18.63 -11.93
CA GLN A 42 16.64 -19.81 -11.07
C GLN A 42 15.62 -20.84 -11.57
N LYS A 43 15.76 -22.11 -11.17
CA LYS A 43 14.75 -23.11 -11.51
C LYS A 43 13.40 -22.74 -10.89
N GLY A 44 12.39 -22.58 -11.76
CA GLY A 44 11.05 -22.16 -11.34
C GLY A 44 10.87 -20.65 -11.21
N ASP A 45 11.78 -19.84 -11.77
CA ASP A 45 11.63 -18.39 -11.81
C ASP A 45 10.39 -17.94 -12.60
N LEU A 46 10.12 -16.63 -12.49
CA LEU A 46 8.98 -15.97 -13.12
C LEU A 46 9.40 -14.86 -14.09
N ILE A 47 10.63 -14.91 -14.63
CA ILE A 47 11.13 -13.89 -15.58
C ILE A 47 10.22 -13.80 -16.81
N GLY A 48 9.79 -14.95 -17.34
CA GLY A 48 8.87 -15.01 -18.49
C GLY A 48 7.53 -14.32 -18.20
N LEU A 49 6.97 -14.50 -17.00
CA LEU A 49 5.73 -13.85 -16.58
C LEU A 49 5.90 -12.33 -16.45
N ILE A 50 7.02 -11.88 -15.86
CA ILE A 50 7.33 -10.45 -15.71
C ILE A 50 7.42 -9.78 -17.09
N LYS A 51 8.12 -10.40 -18.04
CA LYS A 51 8.20 -9.93 -19.44
C LYS A 51 6.84 -9.93 -20.13
N GLN A 52 6.03 -10.98 -19.93
CA GLN A 52 4.67 -11.08 -20.48
C GLN A 52 3.75 -9.97 -19.96
N ARG A 53 3.90 -9.56 -18.69
CA ARG A 53 3.19 -8.40 -18.11
C ARG A 53 3.70 -7.05 -18.64
N GLY A 54 4.69 -7.04 -19.52
CA GLY A 54 5.20 -5.85 -20.20
C GLY A 54 6.21 -5.05 -19.38
N PHE A 55 6.89 -5.68 -18.42
CA PHE A 55 7.97 -5.06 -17.65
C PHE A 55 9.35 -5.45 -18.19
N SER A 56 10.30 -4.52 -18.10
CA SER A 56 11.71 -4.81 -18.39
C SER A 56 12.30 -5.66 -17.28
N VAL A 57 13.19 -6.60 -17.64
CA VAL A 57 13.90 -7.46 -16.68
C VAL A 57 15.39 -7.33 -16.92
N CYS A 58 16.11 -6.97 -15.86
CA CYS A 58 17.55 -7.10 -15.71
C CYS A 58 17.82 -8.46 -15.06
N GLU A 59 18.30 -9.41 -15.86
CA GLU A 59 18.69 -10.72 -15.35
C GLU A 59 20.04 -10.61 -14.64
N LEU A 60 20.09 -11.00 -13.37
CA LEU A 60 21.32 -10.96 -12.58
C LEU A 60 22.24 -12.11 -12.95
N ASN A 61 23.55 -11.94 -12.68
CA ASN A 61 24.56 -12.95 -12.97
C ASN A 61 24.20 -14.31 -12.34
N LEU A 62 24.59 -15.41 -12.98
CA LEU A 62 24.42 -16.73 -12.35
C LEU A 62 25.49 -16.90 -11.24
N PRO A 63 25.15 -17.57 -10.13
CA PRO A 63 26.14 -17.87 -9.10
C PRO A 63 27.19 -18.85 -9.65
N SER A 64 28.45 -18.70 -9.24
CA SER A 64 29.51 -19.67 -9.58
C SER A 64 29.23 -21.05 -8.98
N HIS A 65 28.52 -21.09 -7.85
CA HIS A 65 28.15 -22.30 -7.13
C HIS A 65 26.70 -22.17 -6.65
N TRP A 66 25.86 -23.14 -7.01
CA TRP A 66 24.47 -23.19 -6.55
C TRP A 66 24.41 -23.70 -5.11
N LEU A 67 23.61 -23.02 -4.30
CA LEU A 67 23.32 -23.40 -2.93
C LEU A 67 21.95 -24.09 -2.88
N GLU A 68 21.91 -25.29 -2.30
CA GLU A 68 20.66 -25.97 -1.99
C GLU A 68 20.23 -25.59 -0.56
N PRO A 69 19.04 -24.98 -0.38
CA PRO A 69 18.56 -24.60 0.94
C PRO A 69 18.46 -25.80 1.87
N THR A 70 19.05 -25.70 3.06
CA THR A 70 19.01 -26.77 4.06
C THR A 70 17.71 -26.79 4.86
N THR A 71 17.04 -25.64 4.94
CA THR A 71 15.75 -25.46 5.62
C THR A 71 14.86 -24.51 4.82
N ALA A 72 13.57 -24.44 5.16
CA ALA A 72 12.64 -23.48 4.58
C ALA A 72 12.99 -22.00 4.87
N ALA A 73 13.84 -21.74 5.86
CA ALA A 73 14.26 -20.40 6.26
C ALA A 73 15.75 -20.11 5.95
N ASP A 74 16.37 -20.91 5.08
CA ASP A 74 17.75 -20.70 4.62
C ASP A 74 17.83 -19.61 3.54
N TYR A 75 17.53 -18.37 3.95
CA TYR A 75 17.39 -17.23 3.04
C TYR A 75 18.69 -16.81 2.34
N ALA A 76 19.84 -17.16 2.92
CA ALA A 76 21.14 -16.97 2.27
C ALA A 76 21.28 -17.88 1.05
N ALA A 77 20.89 -19.16 1.17
CA ALA A 77 20.81 -20.06 0.03
C ALA A 77 19.79 -19.58 -1.01
N TRP A 78 18.67 -18.96 -0.60
CA TRP A 78 17.69 -18.40 -1.55
C TRP A 78 18.28 -17.30 -2.43
N LEU A 79 19.16 -16.45 -1.88
CA LEU A 79 19.83 -15.37 -2.63
C LEU A 79 20.90 -15.89 -3.60
N GLN A 80 21.43 -17.09 -3.35
CA GLN A 80 22.47 -17.80 -4.11
C GLN A 80 23.87 -17.16 -4.09
N VAL A 81 23.99 -15.90 -3.69
CA VAL A 81 25.27 -15.18 -3.49
C VAL A 81 25.20 -14.35 -2.21
N ASP A 82 26.32 -13.78 -1.77
CA ASP A 82 26.30 -12.85 -0.63
C ASP A 82 25.68 -11.49 -1.01
N GLU A 83 25.21 -10.77 0.01
CA GLU A 83 24.54 -9.48 -0.14
C GLU A 83 25.34 -8.43 -0.94
N ARG A 84 26.67 -8.40 -0.82
CA ARG A 84 27.47 -7.39 -1.53
C ARG A 84 27.60 -7.74 -3.00
N GLN A 85 27.80 -9.01 -3.33
CA GLN A 85 27.78 -9.48 -4.71
C GLN A 85 26.40 -9.22 -5.36
N ASP A 86 25.31 -9.54 -4.66
CA ASP A 86 23.96 -9.28 -5.19
C ASP A 86 23.70 -7.78 -5.43
N ALA A 87 24.12 -6.91 -4.52
CA ALA A 87 24.01 -5.47 -4.68
C ALA A 87 24.77 -4.96 -5.92
N GLN A 88 25.98 -5.49 -6.16
CA GLN A 88 26.78 -5.16 -7.34
C GLN A 88 26.14 -5.69 -8.62
N ASP A 89 25.70 -6.95 -8.64
CA ASP A 89 24.98 -7.55 -9.77
C ASP A 89 23.74 -6.71 -10.13
N CYS A 90 22.95 -6.35 -9.13
CA CYS A 90 21.72 -5.58 -9.27
C CYS A 90 22.00 -4.20 -9.87
N MET A 91 22.94 -3.44 -9.29
CA MET A 91 23.11 -2.03 -9.66
C MET A 91 24.01 -1.82 -10.87
N SER A 92 24.93 -2.73 -11.19
CA SER A 92 25.89 -2.57 -12.30
C SER A 92 25.25 -2.42 -13.68
N GLN A 93 24.05 -2.95 -13.86
CA GLN A 93 23.31 -2.92 -15.13
C GLN A 93 22.25 -1.80 -15.17
N LEU A 94 22.12 -1.00 -14.11
CA LEU A 94 21.03 -0.04 -13.93
C LEU A 94 21.56 1.39 -13.79
N ASN A 95 21.01 2.30 -14.58
CA ASN A 95 21.46 3.70 -14.63
C ASN A 95 20.36 4.66 -14.18
N ASN A 96 20.73 5.61 -13.31
CA ASN A 96 19.85 6.66 -12.79
C ASN A 96 18.60 6.11 -12.10
N VAL A 97 18.78 5.19 -11.16
CA VAL A 97 17.68 4.63 -10.37
C VAL A 97 17.25 5.65 -9.30
N ASP A 98 15.96 5.94 -9.23
CA ASP A 98 15.40 6.85 -8.21
C ASP A 98 14.97 6.07 -6.96
N LEU A 99 14.30 4.93 -7.16
CA LEU A 99 13.76 4.07 -6.11
C LEU A 99 14.13 2.61 -6.37
N VAL A 100 14.62 1.92 -5.35
CA VAL A 100 14.76 0.45 -5.33
C VAL A 100 13.74 -0.12 -4.35
N VAL A 101 12.83 -0.95 -4.85
CA VAL A 101 11.93 -1.78 -4.04
C VAL A 101 12.59 -3.15 -3.85
N VAL A 102 12.78 -3.58 -2.61
CA VAL A 102 13.41 -4.85 -2.26
C VAL A 102 12.36 -5.76 -1.63
N ASP A 103 12.21 -6.95 -2.21
CA ASP A 103 11.33 -8.00 -1.69
C ASP A 103 12.02 -9.36 -1.79
N HIS A 104 12.93 -9.61 -0.85
CA HIS A 104 13.70 -10.84 -0.76
C HIS A 104 14.24 -11.05 0.66
N TYR A 105 14.02 -12.23 1.26
CA TYR A 105 14.47 -12.52 2.63
C TYR A 105 15.98 -12.62 2.79
N GLY A 106 16.70 -12.99 1.73
CA GLY A 106 18.17 -13.03 1.73
C GLY A 106 18.83 -11.65 1.68
N ILE A 107 18.07 -10.58 1.44
CA ILE A 107 18.59 -9.21 1.34
C ILE A 107 18.32 -8.48 2.66
N GLY A 108 19.38 -7.89 3.24
CA GLY A 108 19.32 -7.18 4.50
C GLY A 108 20.17 -5.91 4.50
N ILE A 109 20.55 -5.45 5.71
CA ILE A 109 21.23 -4.16 5.90
C ILE A 109 22.53 -4.00 5.10
N LYS A 110 23.32 -5.06 4.92
CA LYS A 110 24.62 -4.95 4.21
C LYS A 110 24.42 -4.65 2.74
N TRP A 111 23.40 -5.25 2.13
CA TRP A 111 22.99 -4.94 0.76
C TRP A 111 22.56 -3.48 0.64
N HIS A 112 21.67 -3.03 1.54
CA HIS A 112 21.13 -1.66 1.51
C HIS A 112 22.23 -0.60 1.67
N GLN A 113 23.18 -0.82 2.58
CA GLN A 113 24.34 0.05 2.77
C GLN A 113 25.25 0.07 1.54
N SER A 114 25.48 -1.09 0.91
CA SER A 114 26.25 -1.19 -0.33
C SER A 114 25.64 -0.31 -1.43
N VAL A 115 24.34 -0.44 -1.67
CA VAL A 115 23.62 0.35 -2.68
C VAL A 115 23.64 1.84 -2.35
N LYS A 116 23.32 2.24 -1.11
CA LYS A 116 23.33 3.66 -0.69
C LYS A 116 24.72 4.31 -0.76
N SER A 117 25.80 3.54 -0.59
CA SER A 117 27.16 4.07 -0.67
C SER A 117 27.59 4.45 -2.08
N GLN A 118 26.98 3.84 -3.10
CA GLN A 118 27.35 3.99 -4.51
C GLN A 118 26.31 4.75 -5.33
N HIS A 119 25.05 4.78 -4.87
CA HIS A 119 23.92 5.33 -5.61
C HIS A 119 23.08 6.27 -4.75
N ARG A 120 22.57 7.33 -5.36
CA ARG A 120 21.67 8.32 -4.74
C ARG A 120 20.20 7.94 -4.98
N CYS A 121 19.81 6.73 -4.59
CA CYS A 121 18.44 6.25 -4.68
C CYS A 121 17.81 6.06 -3.31
N LYS A 122 16.48 6.06 -3.27
CA LYS A 122 15.69 5.65 -2.10
C LYS A 122 15.48 4.16 -2.09
N ILE A 123 15.35 3.56 -0.91
CA ILE A 123 15.10 2.12 -0.75
C ILE A 123 13.77 1.92 -0.02
N MET A 124 12.86 1.17 -0.66
CA MET A 124 11.65 0.65 -0.06
C MET A 124 11.81 -0.87 0.15
N VAL A 125 11.49 -1.38 1.32
CA VAL A 125 11.60 -2.82 1.65
C VAL A 125 10.22 -3.38 1.97
N ILE A 126 9.89 -4.55 1.45
CA ILE A 126 8.78 -5.36 1.92
C ILE A 126 9.33 -6.36 2.94
N ASP A 127 8.90 -6.26 4.19
CA ASP A 127 9.36 -7.11 5.28
C ASP A 127 8.18 -7.56 6.15
N ASP A 128 8.18 -8.82 6.58
CA ASP A 128 7.21 -9.38 7.52
C ASP A 128 7.89 -10.08 8.71
N LEU A 129 9.23 -10.02 8.78
CA LEU A 129 10.07 -10.69 9.78
C LEU A 129 10.60 -9.73 10.86
N VAL A 130 10.38 -8.41 10.73
CA VAL A 130 10.92 -7.38 11.64
C VAL A 130 12.45 -7.44 11.73
N ARG A 131 13.10 -7.21 10.59
CA ARG A 131 14.57 -7.25 10.45
C ARG A 131 15.19 -5.86 10.44
N GLU A 132 16.50 -5.82 10.61
CA GLU A 132 17.30 -4.60 10.47
C GLU A 132 17.54 -4.27 8.99
N HIS A 133 17.26 -3.03 8.59
CA HIS A 133 17.41 -2.52 7.22
C HIS A 133 17.99 -1.11 7.22
N ALA A 134 18.75 -0.76 6.18
CA ALA A 134 19.06 0.65 5.86
C ALA A 134 18.06 1.20 4.82
N ALA A 135 16.76 1.01 5.04
CA ALA A 135 15.68 1.44 4.15
C ALA A 135 15.20 2.88 4.43
N ASP A 136 14.61 3.53 3.45
CA ASP A 136 13.88 4.81 3.63
C ASP A 136 12.39 4.55 3.96
N LEU A 137 11.82 3.48 3.40
CA LEU A 137 10.44 3.03 3.61
C LEU A 137 10.41 1.53 3.86
N ILE A 138 9.64 1.08 4.85
CA ILE A 138 9.35 -0.34 5.08
C ILE A 138 7.84 -0.54 5.00
N VAL A 139 7.43 -1.55 4.25
CA VAL A 139 6.04 -2.00 4.17
C VAL A 139 5.92 -3.40 4.78
N ASP A 140 5.10 -3.51 5.82
CA ASP A 140 4.79 -4.79 6.47
C ASP A 140 3.27 -5.00 6.52
N GLN A 141 2.77 -5.81 5.59
CA GLN A 141 1.34 -6.12 5.48
C GLN A 141 0.82 -7.12 6.53
N THR A 142 1.63 -7.52 7.51
CA THR A 142 1.23 -8.50 8.52
C THR A 142 0.11 -7.93 9.39
N LEU A 143 -0.95 -8.73 9.60
CA LEU A 143 -2.07 -8.38 10.47
C LEU A 143 -1.58 -7.90 11.86
N LEU A 144 -2.19 -6.82 12.35
CA LEU A 144 -1.87 -6.18 13.63
C LEU A 144 -0.39 -5.78 13.78
N ARG A 145 0.38 -5.66 12.69
CA ARG A 145 1.72 -5.09 12.76
C ARG A 145 1.64 -3.60 13.01
N THR A 146 2.48 -3.12 13.92
CA THR A 146 2.60 -1.70 14.27
C THR A 146 3.97 -1.14 13.89
N PRO A 147 4.08 0.18 13.60
CA PRO A 147 5.37 0.81 13.34
C PRO A 147 6.38 0.67 14.48
N ASN A 148 5.91 0.64 15.73
CA ASN A 148 6.76 0.55 16.92
C ASN A 148 7.62 -0.71 16.96
N GLU A 149 7.16 -1.81 16.36
CA GLU A 149 7.92 -3.06 16.32
C GLU A 149 9.21 -2.93 15.50
N TYR A 150 9.24 -2.02 14.52
CA TYR A 150 10.43 -1.75 13.71
C TYR A 150 11.35 -0.67 14.31
N GLN A 151 10.87 0.13 15.27
CA GLN A 151 11.54 1.35 15.73
C GLN A 151 12.96 1.10 16.28
N LEU A 152 13.17 -0.01 16.99
CA LEU A 152 14.48 -0.34 17.57
C LEU A 152 15.53 -0.66 16.49
N LEU A 153 15.15 -1.46 15.49
CA LEU A 153 16.07 -1.92 14.44
C LEU A 153 16.14 -0.94 13.25
N ASN A 154 15.12 -0.11 13.06
CA ASN A 154 15.00 0.79 11.91
C ASN A 154 14.55 2.20 12.34
N PRO A 155 15.33 2.89 13.20
CA PRO A 155 14.91 4.14 13.84
C PRO A 155 14.70 5.31 12.85
N THR A 156 15.15 5.17 11.62
CA THR A 156 15.09 6.22 10.58
C THR A 156 14.15 5.88 9.42
N ALA A 157 13.65 4.65 9.35
CA ALA A 157 12.78 4.23 8.27
C ALA A 157 11.34 4.65 8.55
N HIS A 158 10.64 5.13 7.53
CA HIS A 158 9.19 5.28 7.61
C HIS A 158 8.53 3.91 7.49
N ILE A 159 7.56 3.61 8.36
CA ILE A 159 6.94 2.29 8.44
C ILE A 159 5.46 2.37 8.08
N LEU A 160 5.06 1.65 7.03
CA LEU A 160 3.67 1.41 6.66
C LEU A 160 3.33 -0.03 7.05
N SER A 161 2.56 -0.22 8.11
CA SER A 161 2.31 -1.55 8.66
C SER A 161 0.84 -1.89 8.83
N GLY A 162 0.54 -3.18 8.82
CA GLY A 162 -0.81 -3.71 8.96
C GLY A 162 -1.46 -3.99 7.61
N THR A 163 -2.63 -4.62 7.67
CA THR A 163 -3.43 -4.99 6.49
C THR A 163 -3.98 -3.78 5.73
N ASP A 164 -3.95 -2.59 6.33
CA ASP A 164 -4.16 -1.32 5.65
C ASP A 164 -3.22 -1.16 4.45
N TYR A 165 -2.03 -1.76 4.47
CA TYR A 165 -1.04 -1.70 3.39
C TYR A 165 -0.88 -3.04 2.67
N ALA A 166 -1.89 -3.91 2.71
CA ALA A 166 -1.88 -5.17 1.98
C ALA A 166 -1.71 -4.94 0.47
N ILE A 167 -0.76 -5.68 -0.12
CA ILE A 167 -0.42 -5.59 -1.54
C ILE A 167 -1.23 -6.65 -2.30
N ILE A 168 -2.49 -6.32 -2.62
CA ILE A 168 -3.39 -7.16 -3.41
C ILE A 168 -3.84 -6.45 -4.69
N HIS A 169 -4.29 -7.22 -5.68
CA HIS A 169 -4.70 -6.68 -6.98
C HIS A 169 -5.89 -5.69 -6.83
N PRO A 170 -5.92 -4.56 -7.57
CA PRO A 170 -7.00 -3.56 -7.45
C PRO A 170 -8.42 -4.10 -7.63
N ASP A 171 -8.62 -5.10 -8.49
CA ASP A 171 -9.91 -5.77 -8.69
C ASP A 171 -10.53 -6.31 -7.39
N PHE A 172 -9.73 -6.63 -6.37
CA PHE A 172 -10.26 -6.99 -5.05
C PHE A 172 -10.94 -5.82 -4.36
N ALA A 173 -10.39 -4.61 -4.45
CA ALA A 173 -11.01 -3.41 -3.89
C ALA A 173 -12.31 -3.03 -4.61
N GLU A 174 -12.38 -3.24 -5.92
CA GLU A 174 -13.62 -3.06 -6.70
C GLU A 174 -14.72 -4.00 -6.21
N LEU A 175 -14.39 -5.29 -6.05
CA LEU A 175 -15.33 -6.32 -5.57
C LEU A 175 -15.60 -6.25 -4.06
N HIS A 176 -14.74 -5.60 -3.27
CA HIS A 176 -14.94 -5.40 -1.84
C HIS A 176 -16.27 -4.67 -1.57
N THR A 177 -16.55 -3.62 -2.33
CA THR A 177 -17.78 -2.82 -2.18
C THR A 177 -19.03 -3.67 -2.39
N ASP A 178 -19.06 -4.49 -3.45
CA ASP A 178 -20.15 -5.43 -3.69
C ASP A 178 -20.26 -6.49 -2.59
N SER A 179 -19.12 -6.88 -2.01
CA SER A 179 -19.04 -7.85 -0.92
C SER A 179 -19.53 -7.27 0.43
N LEU A 180 -19.64 -5.96 0.58
CA LEU A 180 -20.27 -5.36 1.77
C LEU A 180 -21.78 -5.64 1.84
N VAL A 181 -22.42 -5.91 0.71
CA VAL A 181 -23.81 -6.38 0.68
C VAL A 181 -23.88 -7.77 1.32
N GLY A 182 -24.82 -7.95 2.25
CA GLY A 182 -24.97 -9.20 3.01
C GLY A 182 -25.10 -10.41 2.09
N LYS A 183 -24.22 -11.40 2.28
CA LYS A 183 -24.26 -12.69 1.59
C LYS A 183 -24.67 -13.77 2.59
N GLU A 184 -25.82 -14.40 2.36
CA GLU A 184 -26.23 -15.56 3.13
C GLU A 184 -25.52 -16.82 2.63
N LEU A 185 -25.11 -17.67 3.58
CA LEU A 185 -24.51 -18.95 3.26
C LEU A 185 -25.57 -19.90 2.69
N LYS A 186 -25.30 -20.47 1.51
CA LYS A 186 -26.16 -21.49 0.91
C LYS A 186 -26.03 -22.82 1.66
N ASN A 187 -27.07 -23.65 1.60
CA ASN A 187 -27.10 -24.99 2.22
C ASN A 187 -25.89 -25.88 1.85
N LYS A 188 -25.37 -25.75 0.62
CA LYS A 188 -24.14 -26.42 0.18
C LYS A 188 -23.12 -25.35 -0.24
N PRO A 189 -22.15 -25.00 0.62
CA PRO A 189 -21.19 -23.95 0.31
C PRO A 189 -20.20 -24.42 -0.76
N ARG A 190 -19.80 -23.48 -1.63
CA ARG A 190 -18.69 -23.68 -2.57
C ARG A 190 -17.38 -23.39 -1.86
N VAL A 191 -16.49 -24.37 -1.85
CA VAL A 191 -15.21 -24.33 -1.14
C VAL A 191 -14.07 -24.19 -2.14
N LEU A 192 -13.25 -23.14 -1.98
CA LEU A 192 -11.99 -23.02 -2.70
C LEU A 192 -10.87 -23.66 -1.88
N VAL A 193 -10.17 -24.64 -2.43
CA VAL A 193 -8.94 -25.19 -1.85
C VAL A 193 -7.74 -24.65 -2.62
N SER A 194 -6.86 -23.90 -1.94
CA SER A 194 -5.65 -23.34 -2.53
C SER A 194 -4.56 -23.12 -1.48
N MET A 195 -3.48 -23.90 -1.59
CA MET A 195 -2.32 -23.88 -0.68
C MET A 195 -1.18 -22.97 -1.17
N GLY A 196 -1.46 -22.12 -2.16
CA GLY A 196 -0.45 -21.32 -2.86
C GLY A 196 0.21 -22.08 -4.02
N GLY A 197 1.28 -21.51 -4.58
CA GLY A 197 1.82 -21.97 -5.86
C GLY A 197 2.57 -23.30 -5.85
N VAL A 198 3.10 -23.73 -4.70
CA VAL A 198 4.01 -24.88 -4.60
C VAL A 198 3.38 -26.08 -3.87
N ASP A 199 2.70 -25.86 -2.74
CA ASP A 199 2.13 -26.92 -1.89
C ASP A 199 3.09 -28.12 -1.69
N ALA A 200 4.32 -27.84 -1.25
CA ALA A 200 5.36 -28.86 -1.09
C ALA A 200 4.95 -30.05 -0.19
N PRO A 201 4.20 -29.86 0.92
CA PRO A 201 3.72 -30.97 1.76
C PRO A 201 2.52 -31.75 1.19
N ASN A 202 2.00 -31.36 0.02
CA ASN A 202 0.77 -31.92 -0.57
C ASN A 202 -0.45 -31.80 0.36
N ALA A 203 -0.57 -30.67 1.07
CA ALA A 203 -1.67 -30.42 1.99
C ALA A 203 -3.01 -30.40 1.25
N THR A 204 -3.03 -30.02 -0.03
CA THR A 204 -4.22 -30.09 -0.88
C THR A 204 -4.80 -31.50 -0.94
N LEU A 205 -3.97 -32.52 -1.21
CA LEU A 205 -4.46 -33.90 -1.27
C LEU A 205 -4.92 -34.43 0.09
N GLN A 206 -4.25 -34.02 1.17
CA GLN A 206 -4.64 -34.39 2.54
C GLN A 206 -6.03 -33.85 2.87
N VAL A 207 -6.27 -32.56 2.58
CA VAL A 207 -7.59 -31.92 2.74
C VAL A 207 -8.67 -32.65 1.95
N LEU A 208 -8.42 -32.97 0.67
CA LEU A 208 -9.39 -33.67 -0.17
C LEU A 208 -9.73 -35.07 0.36
N LYS A 209 -8.73 -35.81 0.86
CA LYS A 209 -8.95 -37.13 1.47
C LYS A 209 -9.75 -37.03 2.76
N ALA A 210 -9.43 -36.09 3.64
CA ALA A 210 -10.17 -35.86 4.87
C ALA A 210 -11.64 -35.50 4.56
N LEU A 211 -11.90 -34.59 3.63
CA LEU A 211 -13.26 -34.23 3.20
C LEU A 211 -14.04 -35.43 2.63
N LYS A 212 -13.38 -36.31 1.88
CA LYS A 212 -14.01 -37.54 1.35
C LYS A 212 -14.35 -38.55 2.46
N CYS A 213 -13.47 -38.72 3.44
CA CYS A 213 -13.65 -39.70 4.52
C CYS A 213 -14.68 -39.23 5.55
N ASP A 214 -14.70 -37.94 5.89
CA ASP A 214 -15.42 -37.41 7.03
C ASP A 214 -16.87 -37.03 6.76
N PHE A 215 -17.23 -36.83 5.49
CA PHE A 215 -18.55 -36.38 5.06
C PHE A 215 -19.23 -37.44 4.20
N SER A 216 -20.46 -37.82 4.57
CA SER A 216 -21.29 -38.71 3.74
C SER A 216 -21.61 -38.08 2.38
N GLU A 217 -21.76 -36.76 2.34
CA GLU A 217 -21.83 -35.95 1.14
C GLU A 217 -20.79 -34.82 1.22
N PRO A 218 -19.66 -34.94 0.50
CA PRO A 218 -18.64 -33.90 0.50
C PRO A 218 -19.17 -32.55 -0.04
N PRO A 219 -18.60 -31.42 0.43
CA PRO A 219 -18.91 -30.11 -0.12
C PRO A 219 -18.45 -29.97 -1.58
N LEU A 220 -18.97 -28.98 -2.31
CA LEU A 220 -18.48 -28.71 -3.66
C LEU A 220 -17.13 -28.00 -3.56
N VAL A 221 -16.07 -28.66 -4.00
CA VAL A 221 -14.70 -28.18 -3.91
C VAL A 221 -14.18 -27.80 -5.28
N THR A 222 -13.56 -26.63 -5.38
CA THR A 222 -12.63 -26.33 -6.47
C THR A 222 -11.23 -26.22 -5.93
N VAL A 223 -10.31 -26.96 -6.55
CA VAL A 223 -8.88 -26.94 -6.27
C VAL A 223 -8.20 -26.02 -7.28
N LEU A 224 -7.49 -25.01 -6.79
CA LEU A 224 -6.59 -24.21 -7.60
C LEU A 224 -5.15 -24.64 -7.31
N LEU A 225 -4.55 -25.39 -8.24
CA LEU A 225 -3.18 -25.87 -8.11
C LEU A 225 -2.49 -25.88 -9.48
N SER A 226 -1.39 -25.15 -9.59
CA SER A 226 -0.66 -25.04 -10.86
C SER A 226 0.16 -26.27 -11.19
N ALA A 227 0.43 -26.50 -12.48
CA ALA A 227 1.29 -27.58 -12.96
C ALA A 227 2.74 -27.53 -12.44
N ARG A 228 3.13 -26.44 -11.76
CA ARG A 228 4.46 -26.28 -11.14
C ARG A 228 4.56 -26.97 -9.78
N ALA A 229 3.43 -27.28 -9.14
CA ALA A 229 3.43 -27.95 -7.85
C ALA A 229 4.00 -29.38 -7.98
N PRO A 230 4.88 -29.84 -7.08
CA PRO A 230 5.50 -31.17 -7.15
C PRO A 230 4.46 -32.31 -7.20
N HIS A 231 3.31 -32.11 -6.56
CA HIS A 231 2.24 -33.10 -6.43
C HIS A 231 1.05 -32.87 -7.37
N TYR A 232 1.18 -31.97 -8.36
CA TYR A 232 0.11 -31.63 -9.30
C TYR A 232 -0.59 -32.86 -9.90
N GLN A 233 0.17 -33.83 -10.42
CA GLN A 233 -0.40 -35.02 -11.07
C GLN A 233 -1.21 -35.90 -10.10
N GLN A 234 -0.83 -35.94 -8.83
CA GLN A 234 -1.55 -36.72 -7.82
C GLN A 234 -2.89 -36.06 -7.49
N VAL A 235 -2.88 -34.74 -7.29
CA VAL A 235 -4.08 -33.93 -7.00
C VAL A 235 -5.04 -33.93 -8.18
N LYS A 236 -4.54 -33.78 -9.41
CA LYS A 236 -5.34 -33.84 -10.63
C LYS A 236 -6.05 -35.17 -10.80
N ARG A 237 -5.32 -36.29 -10.64
CA ARG A 237 -5.91 -37.64 -10.72
C ARG A 237 -6.99 -37.88 -9.68
N PHE A 238 -6.76 -37.43 -8.43
CA PHE A 238 -7.78 -37.51 -7.38
C PHE A 238 -9.03 -36.71 -7.78
N SER A 239 -8.85 -35.49 -8.28
CA SER A 239 -9.95 -34.63 -8.71
C SER A 239 -10.75 -35.24 -9.88
N GLU A 240 -10.08 -35.90 -10.83
CA GLU A 240 -10.73 -36.61 -11.95
C GLU A 240 -11.53 -37.84 -11.48
N GLN A 241 -11.04 -38.56 -10.47
CA GLN A 241 -11.74 -39.68 -9.84
C GLN A 241 -12.97 -39.21 -9.04
N GLU A 242 -12.87 -38.04 -8.41
CA GLU A 242 -13.88 -37.44 -7.54
C GLU A 242 -14.67 -36.29 -8.20
N LYS A 243 -14.82 -36.35 -9.54
CA LYS A 243 -15.40 -35.28 -10.38
C LYS A 243 -16.83 -34.85 -10.01
N ASP A 244 -17.54 -35.66 -9.24
CA ASP A 244 -18.91 -35.35 -8.80
C ASP A 244 -18.93 -34.23 -7.75
N TRP A 245 -17.81 -33.96 -7.08
CA TRP A 245 -17.70 -32.91 -6.06
C TRP A 245 -16.39 -32.12 -6.09
N VAL A 246 -15.36 -32.56 -6.82
CA VAL A 246 -14.09 -31.84 -6.99
C VAL A 246 -13.91 -31.35 -8.42
N THR A 247 -13.63 -30.06 -8.58
CA THR A 247 -13.17 -29.45 -9.82
C THR A 247 -11.71 -29.02 -9.69
N HIS A 248 -10.85 -29.37 -10.65
CA HIS A 248 -9.46 -28.94 -10.67
C HIS A 248 -9.26 -27.79 -11.67
N ILE A 249 -8.56 -26.74 -11.25
CA ILE A 249 -8.18 -25.59 -12.08
C ILE A 249 -6.68 -25.35 -11.98
N ASP A 250 -6.02 -25.29 -13.14
CA ASP A 250 -4.57 -25.17 -13.22
C ASP A 250 -4.09 -23.71 -13.13
N PHE A 251 -4.90 -22.78 -13.64
CA PHE A 251 -4.54 -21.37 -13.77
C PHE A 251 -5.77 -20.48 -13.81
N VAL A 252 -5.65 -19.30 -13.21
CA VAL A 252 -6.68 -18.26 -13.19
C VAL A 252 -5.98 -16.93 -13.44
N GLU A 253 -6.45 -16.19 -14.45
CA GLU A 253 -5.95 -14.85 -14.77
C GLU A 253 -6.59 -13.78 -13.86
N ASN A 254 -7.93 -13.77 -13.77
CA ASN A 254 -8.67 -12.89 -12.87
C ASN A 254 -8.93 -13.59 -11.52
N MET A 255 -7.98 -13.45 -10.59
CA MET A 255 -8.09 -14.08 -9.26
C MET A 255 -9.26 -13.51 -8.44
N ALA A 256 -9.51 -12.21 -8.50
CA ALA A 256 -10.52 -11.54 -7.68
C ALA A 256 -11.93 -12.01 -8.07
N GLY A 257 -12.27 -11.94 -9.37
CA GLY A 257 -13.56 -12.39 -9.89
C GLY A 257 -13.75 -13.91 -9.78
N PHE A 258 -12.68 -14.69 -9.85
CA PHE A 258 -12.72 -16.12 -9.57
C PHE A 258 -13.00 -16.41 -8.09
N MET A 259 -12.24 -15.80 -7.18
CA MET A 259 -12.34 -16.04 -5.75
C MET A 259 -13.69 -15.59 -5.18
N ALA A 260 -14.27 -14.50 -5.70
CA ALA A 260 -15.59 -14.00 -5.31
C ALA A 260 -16.73 -15.00 -5.54
N GLN A 261 -16.50 -16.01 -6.39
CA GLN A 261 -17.45 -17.10 -6.63
C GLN A 261 -17.48 -18.13 -5.50
N TYR A 262 -16.64 -18.05 -4.48
CA TYR A 262 -16.64 -19.05 -3.41
C TYR A 262 -17.28 -18.50 -2.14
N ASP A 263 -17.76 -19.42 -1.31
CA ASP A 263 -18.44 -19.08 -0.07
C ASP A 263 -17.47 -19.18 1.10
N MET A 264 -16.53 -20.13 1.03
CA MET A 264 -15.45 -20.33 2.00
C MET A 264 -14.18 -20.85 1.31
N ALA A 265 -13.05 -20.80 2.02
CA ALA A 265 -11.79 -21.32 1.52
C ALA A 265 -11.06 -22.21 2.52
N ILE A 266 -10.21 -23.11 2.01
CA ILE A 266 -9.21 -23.85 2.77
C ILE A 266 -7.86 -23.58 2.12
N GLY A 267 -6.91 -23.00 2.85
CA GLY A 267 -5.65 -22.58 2.22
C GLY A 267 -4.52 -22.22 3.17
N ALA A 268 -3.39 -21.78 2.62
CA ALA A 268 -2.23 -21.38 3.42
C ALA A 268 -2.37 -19.93 3.98
N PRO A 269 -1.75 -19.62 5.13
CA PRO A 269 -1.70 -18.26 5.70
C PRO A 269 -0.59 -17.39 5.07
N GLY A 270 -0.79 -16.97 3.82
CA GLY A 270 0.10 -16.03 3.10
C GLY A 270 -0.63 -14.77 2.62
N SER A 271 -0.12 -14.11 1.57
CA SER A 271 -0.76 -12.91 0.98
C SER A 271 -2.19 -13.15 0.50
N THR A 272 -2.52 -14.39 0.11
CA THR A 272 -3.90 -14.79 -0.23
C THR A 272 -4.89 -14.66 0.93
N SER A 273 -4.41 -14.56 2.17
CA SER A 273 -5.28 -14.27 3.32
C SER A 273 -5.90 -12.88 3.21
N TRP A 274 -5.18 -11.90 2.69
CA TRP A 274 -5.67 -10.53 2.51
C TRP A 274 -6.67 -10.45 1.36
N GLU A 275 -6.44 -11.21 0.29
CA GLU A 275 -7.39 -11.37 -0.82
C GLU A 275 -8.73 -11.95 -0.34
N ARG A 276 -8.67 -13.03 0.48
CA ARG A 276 -9.87 -13.62 1.10
C ARG A 276 -10.55 -12.66 2.06
N ALA A 277 -9.77 -11.95 2.88
CA ALA A 277 -10.29 -10.95 3.81
C ALA A 277 -11.05 -9.87 3.07
N CYS A 278 -10.46 -9.34 2.00
CA CYS A 278 -11.07 -8.29 1.16
C CYS A 278 -12.41 -8.70 0.55
N LEU A 279 -12.59 -9.97 0.20
CA LEU A 279 -13.87 -10.47 -0.31
C LEU A 279 -14.83 -10.98 0.79
N GLY A 280 -14.42 -10.90 2.06
CA GLY A 280 -15.22 -11.41 3.17
C GLY A 280 -15.38 -12.92 3.15
N ILE A 281 -14.35 -13.68 2.75
CA ILE A 281 -14.41 -15.14 2.62
C ILE A 281 -13.85 -15.79 3.89
N PRO A 282 -14.70 -16.41 4.74
CA PRO A 282 -14.25 -17.22 5.87
C PRO A 282 -13.32 -18.34 5.42
N SER A 283 -12.29 -18.63 6.22
CA SER A 283 -11.31 -19.64 5.82
C SER A 283 -10.86 -20.57 6.94
N ILE A 284 -10.58 -21.81 6.57
CA ILE A 284 -9.71 -22.71 7.34
C ILE A 284 -8.31 -22.52 6.80
N ILE A 285 -7.35 -22.27 7.68
CA ILE A 285 -5.96 -22.01 7.30
C ILE A 285 -5.03 -23.10 7.84
N ILE A 286 -4.10 -23.53 6.98
CA ILE A 286 -3.13 -24.58 7.29
C ILE A 286 -1.73 -24.04 6.97
N ALA A 287 -0.93 -23.78 8.00
CA ALA A 287 0.45 -23.33 7.83
C ALA A 287 1.30 -24.45 7.22
N LEU A 288 2.01 -24.14 6.13
CA LEU A 288 2.88 -25.09 5.44
C LEU A 288 4.34 -25.01 5.89
N ALA A 289 4.70 -23.93 6.58
CA ALA A 289 6.05 -23.64 7.06
C ALA A 289 6.00 -22.73 8.30
N ASP A 290 7.07 -22.75 9.10
CA ASP A 290 7.16 -22.05 10.38
C ASP A 290 6.93 -20.54 10.27
N ASN A 291 7.37 -19.93 9.17
CA ASN A 291 7.21 -18.49 8.91
C ASN A 291 5.75 -18.07 8.69
N GLN A 292 4.81 -19.01 8.53
CA GLN A 292 3.38 -18.72 8.38
C GLN A 292 2.60 -18.84 9.70
N LEU A 293 3.20 -19.40 10.76
CA LEU A 293 2.54 -19.65 12.04
C LEU A 293 2.05 -18.36 12.72
N THR A 294 2.82 -17.27 12.61
CA THR A 294 2.43 -15.98 13.18
C THR A 294 1.14 -15.44 12.55
N ILE A 295 1.04 -15.47 11.21
CA ILE A 295 -0.16 -15.04 10.48
C ILE A 295 -1.33 -15.97 10.84
N CYS A 296 -1.07 -17.27 10.91
CA CYS A 296 -2.06 -18.29 11.26
C CYS A 296 -2.70 -18.01 12.63
N LYS A 297 -1.87 -17.80 13.64
CA LYS A 297 -2.31 -17.47 15.00
C LYS A 297 -3.10 -16.16 15.03
N LYS A 298 -2.57 -15.08 14.44
CA LYS A 298 -3.23 -13.77 14.46
C LYS A 298 -4.60 -13.77 13.79
N LEU A 299 -4.75 -14.45 12.65
CA LEU A 299 -6.06 -14.59 11.98
C LEU A 299 -7.06 -15.37 12.82
N SER A 300 -6.61 -16.41 13.51
CA SER A 300 -7.44 -17.18 14.43
C SER A 300 -7.85 -16.37 15.66
N ASP A 301 -6.92 -15.60 16.25
CA ASP A 301 -7.15 -14.82 17.46
C ASP A 301 -8.19 -13.70 17.24
N VAL A 302 -8.24 -13.11 16.04
CA VAL A 302 -9.27 -12.10 15.69
C VAL A 302 -10.57 -12.71 15.15
N GLY A 303 -10.66 -14.03 15.02
CA GLY A 303 -11.84 -14.72 14.51
C GLY A 303 -12.06 -14.57 13.00
N ALA A 304 -11.00 -14.31 12.22
CA ALA A 304 -11.08 -14.22 10.75
C ALA A 304 -10.87 -15.56 10.04
N ALA A 305 -10.26 -16.53 10.72
CA ALA A 305 -10.04 -17.87 10.18
C ALA A 305 -10.00 -18.90 11.30
N ILE A 306 -10.07 -20.19 10.94
CA ILE A 306 -9.83 -21.30 11.86
C ILE A 306 -8.52 -21.98 11.46
N SER A 307 -7.58 -22.07 12.40
CA SER A 307 -6.31 -22.75 12.17
C SER A 307 -6.45 -24.26 12.32
N VAL A 308 -5.87 -25.01 11.38
CA VAL A 308 -5.69 -26.47 11.47
C VAL A 308 -4.22 -26.79 11.24
N ASP A 309 -3.64 -27.59 12.13
CA ASP A 309 -2.25 -28.01 11.99
C ASP A 309 -2.10 -29.02 10.83
N LEU A 310 -1.03 -28.87 10.05
CA LEU A 310 -0.75 -29.73 8.89
C LEU A 310 -0.75 -31.22 9.25
N GLY A 311 -0.19 -31.59 10.41
CA GLY A 311 -0.14 -32.97 10.89
C GLY A 311 -1.47 -33.52 11.43
N SER A 312 -2.48 -32.67 11.59
CA SER A 312 -3.77 -33.01 12.20
C SER A 312 -4.96 -32.80 11.27
N ILE A 313 -4.73 -32.60 9.96
CA ILE A 313 -5.78 -32.38 8.96
C ILE A 313 -6.86 -33.46 9.05
N ASP A 314 -6.46 -34.74 9.10
CA ASP A 314 -7.39 -35.87 9.13
C ASP A 314 -8.29 -35.91 10.38
N ASN A 315 -7.87 -35.29 11.49
CA ASN A 315 -8.61 -35.31 12.76
C ASN A 315 -9.43 -34.04 12.99
N ASP A 316 -8.88 -32.89 12.61
CA ASP A 316 -9.40 -31.59 13.03
C ASP A 316 -10.17 -30.86 11.92
N LEU A 317 -9.98 -31.23 10.64
CA LEU A 317 -10.58 -30.52 9.51
C LEU A 317 -12.12 -30.52 9.57
N LYS A 318 -12.75 -31.66 9.87
CA LYS A 318 -14.22 -31.74 9.97
C LYS A 318 -14.77 -30.81 11.05
N LYS A 319 -14.12 -30.78 12.22
CA LYS A 319 -14.51 -29.91 13.33
C LYS A 319 -14.36 -28.44 12.97
N ALA A 320 -13.22 -28.07 12.38
CA ALA A 320 -12.97 -26.71 11.89
C ALA A 320 -14.00 -26.30 10.83
N TYR A 321 -14.34 -27.20 9.91
CA TYR A 321 -15.36 -26.96 8.89
C TYR A 321 -16.74 -26.69 9.52
N GLN A 322 -17.18 -27.54 10.46
CA GLN A 322 -18.46 -27.35 11.15
C GLN A 322 -18.50 -26.05 11.96
N GLN A 323 -17.40 -25.70 12.64
CA GLN A 323 -17.28 -24.45 13.37
C GLN A 323 -17.34 -23.24 12.43
N LEU A 324 -16.65 -23.27 11.29
CA LEU A 324 -16.70 -22.19 10.30
C LEU A 324 -18.12 -21.96 9.79
N LEU A 325 -18.89 -23.02 9.54
CA LEU A 325 -20.30 -22.88 9.15
C LEU A 325 -21.14 -22.20 10.23
N ALA A 326 -20.91 -22.54 11.51
CA ALA A 326 -21.61 -21.93 12.64
C ALA A 326 -21.25 -20.45 12.82
N ASP A 327 -19.98 -20.11 12.61
CA ASP A 327 -19.44 -18.76 12.81
C ASP A 327 -19.41 -17.91 11.51
N TYR A 328 -19.99 -18.41 10.41
CA TYR A 328 -19.82 -17.87 9.06
C TYR A 328 -20.06 -16.36 8.96
N ALA A 329 -21.21 -15.89 9.46
CA ALA A 329 -21.60 -14.49 9.36
C ALA A 329 -20.65 -13.57 10.12
N GLN A 330 -20.21 -13.98 11.31
CA GLN A 330 -19.27 -13.22 12.13
C GLN A 330 -17.88 -13.21 11.50
N MET A 331 -17.38 -14.36 11.05
CA MET A 331 -16.08 -14.47 10.40
C MET A 331 -16.03 -13.67 9.09
N ARG A 332 -17.11 -13.68 8.30
CA ARG A 332 -17.24 -12.87 7.10
C ARG A 332 -17.14 -11.38 7.40
N LYS A 333 -17.88 -10.91 8.42
CA LYS A 333 -17.83 -9.51 8.86
C LYS A 333 -16.41 -9.11 9.27
N THR A 334 -15.76 -9.91 10.12
CA THR A 334 -14.38 -9.68 10.53
C THR A 334 -13.45 -9.57 9.31
N ASN A 335 -13.54 -10.50 8.36
CA ASN A 335 -12.71 -10.47 7.16
C ASN A 335 -12.84 -9.17 6.36
N LEU A 336 -14.08 -8.70 6.12
CA LEU A 336 -14.33 -7.43 5.41
C LEU A 336 -13.75 -6.22 6.16
N GLU A 337 -13.78 -6.24 7.48
CA GLU A 337 -13.20 -5.16 8.30
C GLU A 337 -11.66 -5.17 8.29
N LEU A 338 -11.03 -6.31 8.04
CA LEU A 338 -9.56 -6.45 8.08
C LEU A 338 -8.84 -5.89 6.86
N CYS A 339 -9.44 -5.94 5.67
CA CYS A 339 -8.79 -5.53 4.43
C CYS A 339 -9.78 -4.96 3.42
N ASP A 340 -9.55 -3.73 2.98
CA ASP A 340 -10.39 -3.06 1.97
C ASP A 340 -9.80 -3.07 0.56
N GLY A 341 -8.61 -3.65 0.41
CA GLY A 341 -7.89 -3.72 -0.87
C GLY A 341 -7.23 -2.41 -1.34
N LEU A 342 -7.27 -1.34 -0.54
CA LEU A 342 -6.71 -0.03 -0.92
C LEU A 342 -5.22 0.13 -0.55
N GLY A 343 -4.57 -0.93 -0.07
CA GLY A 343 -3.21 -0.85 0.47
C GLY A 343 -2.16 -0.39 -0.53
N VAL A 344 -2.26 -0.80 -1.79
CA VAL A 344 -1.34 -0.35 -2.84
C VAL A 344 -1.48 1.15 -3.10
N ASP A 345 -2.70 1.68 -3.13
CA ASP A 345 -2.90 3.12 -3.33
C ASP A 345 -2.36 3.92 -2.15
N ARG A 346 -2.50 3.41 -0.92
CA ARG A 346 -1.88 4.01 0.27
C ARG A 346 -0.35 4.00 0.18
N ILE A 347 0.26 2.91 -0.28
CA ILE A 347 1.71 2.82 -0.48
C ILE A 347 2.16 3.86 -1.52
N ILE A 348 1.54 3.88 -2.71
CA ILE A 348 1.93 4.78 -3.80
C ILE A 348 1.81 6.26 -3.39
N LYS A 349 0.80 6.63 -2.60
CA LYS A 349 0.65 7.99 -2.05
C LYS A 349 1.81 8.43 -1.16
N ASN A 350 2.51 7.50 -0.52
CA ASN A 350 3.65 7.81 0.34
C ASN A 350 4.99 7.91 -0.43
N ILE A 351 5.05 7.42 -1.67
CA ILE A 351 6.31 7.42 -2.45
C ILE A 351 6.86 8.84 -2.69
N PRO A 352 6.07 9.86 -3.08
CA PRO A 352 6.60 11.22 -3.27
C PRO A 352 7.25 11.81 -2.02
N LEU A 353 6.75 11.44 -0.83
CA LEU A 353 7.26 11.93 0.46
C LEU A 353 8.69 11.46 0.76
N LEU A 354 9.19 10.47 0.01
CA LEU A 354 10.59 10.02 0.11
C LEU A 354 11.56 10.99 -0.55
N PHE A 355 11.11 11.77 -1.53
CA PHE A 355 11.97 12.58 -2.40
C PHE A 355 11.84 14.07 -2.13
N ASP A 356 10.60 14.53 -1.93
CA ASP A 356 10.29 15.94 -1.80
C ASP A 356 9.44 16.19 -0.55
N ASP A 357 9.58 17.40 0.00
CA ASP A 357 8.59 17.94 0.92
C ASP A 357 7.25 18.12 0.18
N VAL A 358 6.20 17.47 0.65
CA VAL A 358 4.87 17.60 0.05
C VAL A 358 4.02 18.55 0.87
N LEU A 359 3.28 19.43 0.19
CA LEU A 359 2.33 20.31 0.85
C LEU A 359 0.96 19.64 1.00
N ARG A 360 0.31 19.87 2.15
CA ARG A 360 -1.09 19.53 2.39
C ARG A 360 -1.86 20.75 2.90
N LEU A 361 -3.16 20.77 2.64
CA LEU A 361 -4.10 21.75 3.19
C LEU A 361 -4.95 21.07 4.24
N ARG A 362 -4.86 21.55 5.47
CA ARG A 362 -5.65 21.10 6.62
C ARG A 362 -6.55 22.25 7.06
N CYS A 363 -7.80 21.98 7.45
CA CYS A 363 -8.66 23.01 8.04
C CYS A 363 -8.03 23.59 9.31
N ALA A 364 -8.03 24.92 9.42
CA ALA A 364 -7.54 25.62 10.61
C ALA A 364 -8.42 25.32 11.82
N GLU A 365 -7.79 25.19 12.99
CA GLU A 365 -8.43 25.00 14.28
C GLU A 365 -8.08 26.15 15.23
N LEU A 366 -8.80 26.26 16.35
CA LEU A 366 -8.51 27.26 17.38
C LEU A 366 -7.09 27.13 17.96
N LYS A 367 -6.49 25.94 17.95
CA LYS A 367 -5.10 25.73 18.39
C LYS A 367 -4.07 26.46 17.52
N ASP A 368 -4.42 26.79 16.28
CA ASP A 368 -3.53 27.47 15.33
C ASP A 368 -3.48 29.01 15.57
N THR A 369 -4.34 29.53 16.46
CA THR A 369 -4.51 30.98 16.72
C THR A 369 -3.20 31.71 17.02
N GLN A 370 -2.36 31.15 17.90
CA GLN A 370 -1.11 31.79 18.29
C GLN A 370 -0.13 31.89 17.11
N GLN A 371 0.02 30.81 16.35
CA GLN A 371 0.93 30.76 15.21
C GLN A 371 0.47 31.70 14.09
N VAL A 372 -0.83 31.72 13.78
CA VAL A 372 -1.42 32.61 12.78
C VAL A 372 -1.27 34.08 13.20
N PHE A 373 -1.43 34.39 14.49
CA PHE A 373 -1.21 35.72 15.04
C PHE A 373 0.23 36.19 14.81
N GLU A 374 1.21 35.35 15.17
CA GLU A 374 2.63 35.66 14.99
C GLU A 374 2.98 35.95 13.53
N TRP A 375 2.49 35.14 12.59
CA TRP A 375 2.70 35.37 11.17
C TRP A 375 2.01 36.63 10.66
N GLN A 376 0.81 36.97 11.12
CA GLN A 376 0.13 38.20 10.74
C GLN A 376 0.79 39.46 11.30
N CYS A 377 1.45 39.35 12.45
CA CYS A 377 2.19 40.43 13.08
C CYS A 377 3.60 40.61 12.47
N ALA A 378 4.14 39.60 11.78
CA ALA A 378 5.44 39.68 11.14
C ALA A 378 5.49 40.83 10.11
N PRO A 379 6.47 41.75 10.19
CA PRO A 379 6.57 42.90 9.30
C PRO A 379 6.54 42.53 7.82
N GLU A 380 7.22 41.44 7.44
CA GLU A 380 7.33 40.97 6.06
C GLU A 380 5.99 40.47 5.51
N THR A 381 5.16 39.86 6.35
CA THR A 381 3.79 39.46 6.00
C THR A 381 2.87 40.68 5.95
N ARG A 382 3.01 41.60 6.93
CA ARG A 382 2.11 42.76 7.07
C ARG A 382 2.36 43.83 6.01
N GLN A 383 3.57 43.91 5.45
CA GLN A 383 3.96 44.88 4.42
C GLN A 383 2.95 44.96 3.27
N TYR A 384 2.39 43.82 2.86
CA TYR A 384 1.44 43.72 1.75
C TYR A 384 0.01 43.32 2.17
N ALA A 385 -0.32 43.44 3.45
CA ALA A 385 -1.67 43.19 3.94
C ALA A 385 -2.60 44.35 3.55
N LEU A 386 -3.83 44.02 3.11
CA LEU A 386 -4.85 45.02 2.76
C LEU A 386 -5.21 45.92 3.96
N ASN A 387 -5.27 45.33 5.16
CA ASN A 387 -5.30 46.09 6.41
C ASN A 387 -3.89 46.14 6.98
N LYS A 388 -3.35 47.33 7.24
CA LYS A 388 -1.99 47.52 7.77
C LYS A 388 -1.91 47.50 9.30
N SER A 389 -3.02 47.73 10.01
CA SER A 389 -3.03 47.83 11.49
C SER A 389 -2.72 46.50 12.15
N VAL A 390 -1.63 46.39 12.91
CA VAL A 390 -1.28 45.15 13.63
C VAL A 390 -2.37 44.85 14.67
N PRO A 391 -3.04 43.69 14.63
CA PRO A 391 -4.10 43.38 15.58
C PRO A 391 -3.53 43.15 16.99
N SER A 392 -4.30 43.46 18.03
CA SER A 392 -4.01 42.93 19.36
C SER A 392 -4.32 41.44 19.44
N LEU A 393 -3.72 40.73 20.39
CA LEU A 393 -3.98 39.30 20.58
C LEU A 393 -5.46 39.00 20.86
N VAL A 394 -6.12 39.87 21.64
CA VAL A 394 -7.55 39.74 21.98
C VAL A 394 -8.43 39.89 20.74
N GLU A 395 -8.15 40.90 19.90
CA GLU A 395 -8.87 41.09 18.64
C GLU A 395 -8.64 39.92 17.68
N HIS A 396 -7.41 39.38 17.64
CA HIS A 396 -7.08 38.24 16.79
C HIS A 396 -7.75 36.95 17.26
N GLN A 397 -7.81 36.68 18.56
CA GLN A 397 -8.53 35.53 19.12
C GLN A 397 -10.01 35.55 18.73
N ALA A 398 -10.70 36.69 18.94
CA ALA A 398 -12.09 36.87 18.54
C ALA A 398 -12.29 36.78 17.01
N TRP A 399 -11.28 37.16 16.23
CA TRP A 399 -11.30 37.02 14.78
C TRP A 399 -11.13 35.55 14.34
N MET A 400 -10.19 34.80 14.93
CA MET A 400 -10.00 33.37 14.65
C MET A 400 -11.23 32.55 15.01
N GLU A 401 -11.85 32.80 16.17
CA GLU A 401 -13.07 32.11 16.59
C GLU A 401 -14.19 32.27 15.57
N ARG A 402 -14.44 33.50 15.11
CA ARG A 402 -15.46 33.76 14.07
C ARG A 402 -15.12 33.09 12.74
N LYS A 403 -13.85 33.04 12.36
CA LYS A 403 -13.44 32.49 11.07
C LYS A 403 -13.44 30.97 11.03
N VAL A 404 -12.98 30.31 12.09
CA VAL A 404 -13.00 28.84 12.20
C VAL A 404 -14.43 28.31 12.38
N SER A 405 -15.34 29.08 13.00
CA SER A 405 -16.74 28.70 13.18
C SER A 405 -17.65 28.99 11.97
N ASN A 406 -17.19 29.76 10.98
CA ASN A 406 -17.99 30.07 9.79
C ASN A 406 -17.94 28.92 8.78
N SER A 407 -19.06 28.20 8.62
CA SER A 407 -19.17 27.06 7.70
C SER A 407 -19.18 27.43 6.21
N LYS A 408 -19.31 28.72 5.88
CA LYS A 408 -19.32 29.20 4.49
C LYS A 408 -17.93 29.58 3.97
N ASP A 409 -17.01 29.91 4.86
CA ASP A 409 -15.63 30.25 4.51
C ASP A 409 -14.77 29.00 4.52
N TYR A 410 -13.67 29.01 3.76
CA TYR A 410 -12.62 28.00 3.89
C TYR A 410 -11.38 28.61 4.50
N PHE A 411 -10.85 27.99 5.54
CA PHE A 411 -9.62 28.43 6.21
C PHE A 411 -8.69 27.24 6.36
N TYR A 412 -7.58 27.26 5.62
CA TYR A 412 -6.59 26.21 5.64
C TYR A 412 -5.25 26.68 6.21
N ILE A 413 -4.65 25.80 7.02
CA ILE A 413 -3.22 25.81 7.30
C ILE A 413 -2.53 25.04 6.17
N ILE A 414 -1.47 25.63 5.62
CA ILE A 414 -0.58 25.00 4.65
C ILE A 414 0.49 24.29 5.45
N GLU A 415 0.55 22.96 5.37
CA GLU A 415 1.54 22.16 6.08
C GLU A 415 2.50 21.52 5.09
N ARG A 416 3.78 21.52 5.45
CA ARG A 416 4.85 20.80 4.78
C ARG A 416 5.02 19.45 5.48
N VAL A 417 4.93 18.37 4.70
CA VAL A 417 5.02 16.99 5.19
C VAL A 417 6.27 16.36 4.60
N ASN A 418 7.09 15.79 5.47
CA ASN A 418 8.26 14.99 5.11
C ASN A 418 8.29 13.76 6.03
N LEU A 419 8.68 12.59 5.50
CA LEU A 419 8.82 11.37 6.29
C LEU A 419 9.91 11.45 7.37
N ALA A 420 10.86 12.36 7.24
CA ALA A 420 11.91 12.60 8.23
C ALA A 420 11.43 13.36 9.48
N GLU A 421 10.26 14.03 9.42
CA GLU A 421 9.73 14.85 10.51
C GLU A 421 8.54 14.14 11.19
N VAL A 422 8.53 14.10 12.53
CA VAL A 422 7.48 13.43 13.32
C VAL A 422 6.13 14.13 13.19
N HIS A 423 6.15 15.44 13.01
CA HIS A 423 4.96 16.27 12.84
C HIS A 423 5.13 17.16 11.62
N PRO A 424 4.09 17.29 10.78
CA PRO A 424 4.07 18.25 9.69
C PRO A 424 4.32 19.66 10.19
N GLU A 425 5.11 20.42 9.44
CA GLU A 425 5.43 21.80 9.75
C GLU A 425 4.39 22.72 9.11
N SER A 426 3.70 23.54 9.91
CA SER A 426 2.85 24.60 9.36
C SER A 426 3.72 25.69 8.74
N VAL A 427 3.53 25.96 7.45
CA VAL A 427 4.36 26.88 6.66
C VAL A 427 3.59 28.07 6.08
N GLY A 428 2.28 28.16 6.32
CA GLY A 428 1.48 29.31 5.90
C GLY A 428 -0.02 29.11 6.05
N VAL A 429 -0.78 30.05 5.51
CA VAL A 429 -2.24 30.09 5.55
C VAL A 429 -2.80 30.42 4.18
N VAL A 430 -3.91 29.77 3.82
CA VAL A 430 -4.78 30.22 2.74
C VAL A 430 -6.23 30.23 3.19
N ARG A 431 -6.94 31.31 2.87
CA ARG A 431 -8.35 31.53 3.23
C ARG A 431 -9.15 31.93 1.99
N LEU A 432 -10.38 31.44 1.92
CA LEU A 432 -11.39 31.79 0.94
C LEU A 432 -12.61 32.32 1.71
N ASP A 433 -12.83 33.62 1.65
CA ASP A 433 -13.95 34.29 2.31
C ASP A 433 -15.14 34.42 1.36
N MET A 434 -16.29 33.84 1.72
CA MET A 434 -17.48 33.88 0.85
C MET A 434 -18.08 35.29 0.80
N THR A 435 -18.34 35.76 -0.40
CA THR A 435 -19.00 37.06 -0.66
C THR A 435 -20.50 36.90 -0.91
N SER A 436 -21.22 38.02 -0.97
CA SER A 436 -22.68 38.02 -1.19
C SER A 436 -23.11 37.54 -2.58
N ASP A 437 -22.20 37.52 -3.55
CA ASP A 437 -22.44 37.08 -4.94
C ASP A 437 -22.04 35.61 -5.17
N ASN A 438 -21.88 34.82 -4.10
CA ASN A 438 -21.45 33.42 -4.13
C ASN A 438 -20.07 33.20 -4.80
N SER A 439 -19.20 34.21 -4.76
CA SER A 439 -17.78 34.05 -5.05
C SER A 439 -16.95 34.04 -3.77
N TYR A 440 -15.64 33.87 -3.90
CA TYR A 440 -14.72 33.82 -2.76
C TYR A 440 -13.58 34.80 -2.93
N ILE A 441 -13.24 35.53 -1.86
CA ILE A 441 -12.02 36.35 -1.82
C ILE A 441 -10.90 35.52 -1.21
N LEU A 442 -9.81 35.36 -1.95
CA LEU A 442 -8.62 34.65 -1.52
C LEU A 442 -7.67 35.57 -0.73
N SER A 443 -7.25 35.09 0.43
CA SER A 443 -6.15 35.64 1.23
C SER A 443 -5.12 34.55 1.45
N ILE A 444 -3.87 34.76 1.00
CA ILE A 444 -2.77 33.81 1.18
C ILE A 444 -1.54 34.52 1.74
N PHE A 445 -0.89 33.90 2.73
CA PHE A 445 0.43 34.31 3.19
C PHE A 445 1.23 33.10 3.66
N ILE A 446 2.54 33.15 3.43
CA ILE A 446 3.50 32.11 3.80
C ILE A 446 4.29 32.60 5.01
N ALA A 447 4.73 31.69 5.88
CA ALA A 447 5.62 32.06 6.97
C ALA A 447 6.91 32.73 6.39
N PRO A 448 7.42 33.82 6.97
CA PRO A 448 8.59 34.52 6.42
C PRO A 448 9.83 33.62 6.20
N THR A 449 10.05 32.64 7.07
CA THR A 449 11.13 31.63 6.97
C THR A 449 11.00 30.69 5.77
N HIS A 450 9.88 30.76 5.05
CA HIS A 450 9.49 29.88 3.95
C HIS A 450 9.25 30.60 2.62
N PHE A 451 9.57 31.89 2.54
CA PHE A 451 9.47 32.65 1.29
C PHE A 451 10.39 32.11 0.18
N GLY A 452 9.96 32.30 -1.07
CA GLY A 452 10.73 31.88 -2.25
C GLY A 452 10.73 30.39 -2.56
N LYS A 453 10.21 29.52 -1.67
CA LYS A 453 10.18 28.06 -1.83
C LYS A 453 9.07 27.53 -2.74
N GLY A 454 8.35 28.40 -3.46
CA GLY A 454 7.26 28.00 -4.37
C GLY A 454 5.95 27.54 -3.69
N ILE A 455 5.88 27.58 -2.36
CA ILE A 455 4.74 27.08 -1.55
C ILE A 455 3.42 27.69 -1.99
N ALA A 456 3.34 29.02 -2.08
CA ALA A 456 2.11 29.70 -2.47
C ALA A 456 1.57 29.25 -3.84
N LYS A 457 2.45 28.97 -4.81
CA LYS A 457 2.03 28.49 -6.14
C LYS A 457 1.43 27.09 -6.07
N GLN A 458 2.09 26.20 -5.34
CA GLN A 458 1.59 24.85 -5.13
C GLN A 458 0.24 24.88 -4.39
N THR A 459 0.10 25.73 -3.37
CA THR A 459 -1.16 25.95 -2.66
C THR A 459 -2.30 26.38 -3.60
N LEU A 460 -2.07 27.33 -4.51
CA LEU A 460 -3.10 27.73 -5.48
C LEU A 460 -3.52 26.56 -6.38
N SER A 461 -2.57 25.75 -6.86
CA SER A 461 -2.89 24.54 -7.64
C SER A 461 -3.66 23.48 -6.83
N MET A 462 -3.46 23.42 -5.51
CA MET A 462 -4.24 22.54 -4.63
C MET A 462 -5.68 23.03 -4.46
N LEU A 463 -5.90 24.35 -4.41
CA LEU A 463 -7.25 24.91 -4.41
C LEU A 463 -8.00 24.63 -5.71
N ASP A 464 -7.31 24.60 -6.85
CA ASP A 464 -7.90 24.18 -8.13
C ASP A 464 -8.45 22.76 -8.09
N LYS A 465 -7.73 21.85 -7.44
CA LYS A 465 -8.18 20.46 -7.27
C LYS A 465 -9.28 20.31 -6.22
N GLN A 466 -9.19 21.05 -5.11
CA GLN A 466 -10.15 20.94 -4.00
C GLN A 466 -11.46 21.67 -4.29
N HIS A 467 -11.40 22.78 -5.01
CA HIS A 467 -12.53 23.67 -5.26
C HIS A 467 -12.61 24.06 -6.75
N PRO A 468 -12.82 23.10 -7.67
CA PRO A 468 -12.82 23.39 -9.12
C PRO A 468 -14.00 24.27 -9.53
N SER A 469 -15.15 24.16 -8.85
CA SER A 469 -16.40 24.81 -9.26
C SER A 469 -16.62 26.23 -8.76
N ILE A 470 -15.78 26.75 -7.86
CA ILE A 470 -15.97 28.08 -7.26
C ILE A 470 -15.26 29.19 -8.06
N ILE A 471 -15.80 30.40 -8.00
CA ILE A 471 -15.14 31.61 -8.50
C ILE A 471 -14.25 32.17 -7.39
N ILE A 472 -12.96 32.35 -7.67
CA ILE A 472 -11.99 32.89 -6.70
C ILE A 472 -11.47 34.25 -7.18
N ASN A 473 -11.73 35.28 -6.40
CA ASN A 473 -11.22 36.63 -6.58
C ASN A 473 -9.99 36.84 -5.68
N ALA A 474 -9.01 37.61 -6.15
CA ALA A 474 -7.85 38.01 -5.34
C ALA A 474 -7.52 39.49 -5.55
N VAL A 475 -7.18 40.17 -4.46
CA VAL A 475 -6.75 41.58 -4.47
C VAL A 475 -5.28 41.63 -4.09
N VAL A 476 -4.46 42.21 -4.97
CA VAL A 476 -3.01 42.31 -4.83
C VAL A 476 -2.60 43.77 -4.96
N LEU A 477 -2.05 44.35 -3.89
CA LEU A 477 -1.54 45.73 -3.89
C LEU A 477 -0.52 45.93 -5.03
N LYS A 478 -0.61 47.07 -5.73
CA LYS A 478 0.25 47.40 -6.91
C LYS A 478 1.74 47.18 -6.67
N GLU A 479 2.23 47.44 -5.46
CA GLU A 479 3.65 47.33 -5.13
C GLU A 479 4.10 45.88 -4.92
N ASN A 480 3.17 44.93 -4.78
CA ASN A 480 3.48 43.51 -4.53
C ASN A 480 3.74 42.75 -5.84
N THR A 481 4.88 43.05 -6.45
CA THR A 481 5.34 42.43 -7.70
C THR A 481 5.43 40.90 -7.62
N ALA A 482 5.82 40.37 -6.45
CA ALA A 482 5.94 38.93 -6.22
C ALA A 482 4.57 38.21 -6.30
N SER A 483 3.54 38.77 -5.67
CA SER A 483 2.18 38.22 -5.74
C SER A 483 1.59 38.37 -7.14
N HIS A 484 1.80 39.49 -7.84
CA HIS A 484 1.38 39.61 -9.24
C HIS A 484 1.99 38.50 -10.12
N ALA A 485 3.29 38.21 -9.97
CA ALA A 485 3.94 37.11 -10.68
C ALA A 485 3.45 35.72 -10.23
N LEU A 486 3.01 35.56 -8.99
CA LEU A 486 2.39 34.33 -8.49
C LEU A 486 1.06 34.07 -9.18
N PHE A 487 0.11 35.02 -9.12
CA PHE A 487 -1.24 34.84 -9.67
C PHE A 487 -1.22 34.63 -11.19
N HIS A 488 -0.37 35.36 -11.91
CA HIS A 488 -0.18 35.14 -13.34
C HIS A 488 0.33 33.71 -13.64
N ARG A 489 1.34 33.22 -12.90
CA ARG A 489 1.87 31.85 -13.07
C ARG A 489 0.91 30.75 -12.59
N ALA A 490 -0.06 31.11 -11.76
CA ALA A 490 -1.13 30.22 -11.31
C ALA A 490 -2.34 30.24 -12.26
N GLY A 491 -2.30 30.99 -13.36
CA GLY A 491 -3.37 31.00 -14.36
C GLY A 491 -4.57 31.88 -14.01
N TYR A 492 -4.48 32.74 -13.00
CA TYR A 492 -5.53 33.70 -12.69
C TYR A 492 -5.58 34.79 -13.77
N ILE A 493 -6.80 35.18 -14.16
CA ILE A 493 -7.06 36.23 -15.13
C ILE A 493 -6.97 37.58 -14.43
N LYS A 494 -6.12 38.47 -14.93
CA LYS A 494 -6.02 39.85 -14.42
C LYS A 494 -7.21 40.68 -14.91
N ILE A 495 -7.95 41.28 -13.99
CA ILE A 495 -9.12 42.14 -14.29
C ILE A 495 -8.71 43.60 -14.39
N ASP A 496 -7.92 44.08 -13.42
CA ASP A 496 -7.34 45.42 -13.41
C ASP A 496 -5.95 45.41 -12.75
N GLU A 497 -5.40 46.57 -12.39
CA GLU A 497 -4.07 46.68 -11.81
C GLU A 497 -3.87 45.83 -10.54
N GLU A 498 -4.91 45.66 -9.71
CA GLU A 498 -4.84 44.99 -8.41
C GLU A 498 -5.70 43.72 -8.34
N ASN A 499 -6.71 43.56 -9.19
CA ASN A 499 -7.69 42.50 -9.08
C ASN A 499 -7.45 41.34 -10.07
N TYR A 500 -7.62 40.12 -9.57
CA TYR A 500 -7.50 38.87 -10.31
C TYR A 500 -8.72 37.98 -10.07
N ILE A 501 -9.09 37.19 -11.07
CA ILE A 501 -10.16 36.20 -10.99
C ILE A 501 -9.69 34.83 -11.49
N ARG A 502 -10.13 33.77 -10.82
CA ARG A 502 -10.09 32.39 -11.29
C ARG A 502 -11.53 31.91 -11.47
N PRO A 503 -12.00 31.72 -12.71
CA PRO A 503 -13.34 31.17 -12.97
C PRO A 503 -13.39 29.68 -12.59
N PRO A 504 -14.57 29.03 -12.62
CA PRO A 504 -14.66 27.58 -12.47
C PRO A 504 -13.77 26.86 -13.50
N ILE A 505 -13.13 25.78 -13.08
CA ILE A 505 -12.23 24.96 -13.90
C ILE A 505 -12.94 23.63 -14.19
N GLU A 506 -12.85 23.17 -15.44
CA GLU A 506 -13.39 21.88 -15.90
C GLU A 506 -12.57 20.67 -15.43
#